data_AF-A0A969SJM1-F1
#
_entry.id   AF-A0A969SJM1-F1
#
_cell.length_a   1.000
_cell.length_b   1.000
_cell.length_c   1.000
_cell.angle_alpha   90.00
_cell.angle_beta   90.00
_cell.angle_gamma   90.00
#
_symmetry.space_group_name_H-M   'P 1'
#
loop_
_entity.id
_entity.type
_entity.pdbx_description
1 polymer ?
#
loop_
_entity_poly.entity_id
_entity_poly.type
_entity_poly.pdbx_seq_one_letter_code
_entity_poly.pdbx_strand_id
1 'polypeptide(L)'
;MLANWQTNMRLIQATIDGRVLVTDARPSNSIARLAAAFTSLKASAAALHPTLRDVSSETHLGYALALPILRFEIWTRGLSVQSRRLQREAGQAAEEFMRRVEPGVRAFYAPRKGESLLGISTQFYRTPNHWPAIARRNNLVGISLAGNEFLIIPEVR
;
A
#
# COMPACT_ATOMS: atom_id res chain seq x y z
N MET A 1 -25.83 -18.09 -33.39
CA MET A 1 -24.53 -17.38 -33.54
C MET A 1 -24.65 -15.91 -33.92
N LEU A 2 -25.75 -15.43 -34.53
CA LEU A 2 -25.91 -14.03 -34.97
C LEU A 2 -26.21 -13.02 -33.83
N ALA A 3 -26.78 -13.46 -32.71
CA ALA A 3 -27.15 -12.59 -31.58
C ALA A 3 -25.94 -11.94 -30.89
N ASN A 4 -24.78 -12.62 -30.86
CA ASN A 4 -23.57 -12.07 -30.22
C ASN A 4 -22.91 -10.97 -31.06
N TRP A 5 -23.10 -10.98 -32.38
CA TRP A 5 -22.46 -10.01 -33.26
C TRP A 5 -23.09 -8.62 -33.12
N GLN A 6 -24.42 -8.54 -33.04
CA GLN A 6 -25.14 -7.29 -32.85
C GLN A 6 -24.86 -6.66 -31.48
N THR A 7 -24.71 -7.47 -30.43
CA THR A 7 -24.31 -7.00 -29.09
C THR A 7 -22.89 -6.45 -29.09
N ASN A 8 -21.95 -7.13 -29.75
CA ASN A 8 -20.58 -6.66 -29.87
C ASN A 8 -20.47 -5.37 -30.69
N MET A 9 -21.26 -5.24 -31.76
CA MET A 9 -21.28 -4.01 -32.58
C MET A 9 -21.83 -2.81 -31.79
N ARG A 10 -22.85 -3.01 -30.95
CA ARG A 10 -23.37 -1.95 -30.07
C ARG A 10 -22.38 -1.52 -29.01
N LEU A 11 -21.64 -2.45 -28.43
CA LEU A 11 -20.60 -2.15 -27.44
C LEU A 11 -19.44 -1.35 -28.05
N ILE A 12 -19.02 -1.70 -29.27
CA ILE A 12 -17.99 -0.97 -30.00
C ILE A 12 -18.48 0.44 -30.33
N GLN A 13 -19.70 0.59 -30.83
CA GLN A 13 -20.28 1.90 -31.15
C GLN A 13 -20.42 2.79 -29.91
N ALA A 14 -20.88 2.24 -28.78
CA ALA A 14 -20.99 2.97 -27.50
C ALA A 14 -19.63 3.38 -26.92
N THR A 15 -18.57 2.60 -27.21
CA THR A 15 -17.18 2.91 -26.83
C THR A 15 -16.60 4.03 -27.69
N ILE A 16 -16.93 4.07 -28.98
CA ILE A 16 -16.53 5.12 -29.93
C ILE A 16 -17.26 6.43 -29.63
N ASP A 17 -18.54 6.37 -29.24
CA ASP A 17 -19.37 7.56 -28.97
C ASP A 17 -19.14 8.17 -27.57
N GLY A 18 -18.15 7.71 -26.81
CA GLY A 18 -17.75 8.29 -25.51
C GLY A 18 -18.81 8.20 -24.41
N ARG A 19 -19.85 7.38 -24.59
CA ARG A 19 -20.95 7.18 -23.65
C ARG A 19 -20.96 5.76 -23.08
N VAL A 20 -19.80 5.30 -22.61
CA VAL A 20 -19.78 4.12 -21.74
C VAL A 20 -20.08 4.59 -20.32
N LEU A 21 -21.34 4.38 -19.92
CA LEU A 21 -21.69 4.11 -18.54
C LEU A 21 -20.76 2.98 -18.07
N VAL A 22 -19.80 3.30 -17.20
CA VAL A 22 -19.02 2.31 -16.48
C VAL A 22 -20.02 1.53 -15.64
N THR A 23 -20.38 0.34 -16.13
CA THR A 23 -21.30 -0.58 -15.49
C THR A 23 -20.66 -1.11 -14.20
N ASP A 24 -21.48 -1.16 -13.16
CA ASP A 24 -21.10 -1.53 -11.81
C ASP A 24 -20.41 -2.89 -11.70
N ALA A 25 -19.56 -2.95 -10.66
CA ALA A 25 -18.98 -4.13 -10.02
C ALA A 25 -17.65 -4.71 -10.59
N ARG A 26 -16.56 -4.14 -10.04
CA ARG A 26 -15.20 -4.71 -9.81
C ARG A 26 -14.18 -4.53 -10.96
N PRO A 27 -13.52 -3.35 -11.00
CA PRO A 27 -12.07 -3.30 -10.74
C PRO A 27 -11.62 -2.10 -9.86
N SER A 28 -12.50 -1.54 -9.02
CA SER A 28 -12.24 -0.31 -8.25
C SER A 28 -11.14 -0.37 -7.18
N ASN A 29 -10.49 -1.53 -6.99
CA ASN A 29 -9.56 -1.73 -5.89
C ASN A 29 -8.18 -2.29 -6.30
N SER A 30 -7.88 -2.52 -7.59
CA SER A 30 -6.54 -2.98 -7.98
C SER A 30 -5.50 -1.87 -7.82
N ILE A 31 -5.79 -0.65 -8.28
CA ILE A 31 -4.89 0.51 -8.16
C ILE A 31 -4.69 0.90 -6.70
N ALA A 32 -5.76 0.92 -5.90
CA ALA A 32 -5.66 1.23 -4.48
C ALA A 32 -4.90 0.14 -3.70
N ARG A 33 -5.05 -1.14 -4.08
CA ARG A 33 -4.21 -2.24 -3.54
C ARG A 33 -2.74 -2.12 -3.94
N LEU A 34 -2.43 -1.64 -5.16
CA LEU A 34 -1.05 -1.35 -5.56
C LEU A 34 -0.47 -0.20 -4.74
N ALA A 35 -1.20 0.90 -4.61
CA ALA A 35 -0.78 2.05 -3.80
C ALA A 35 -0.54 1.66 -2.34
N ALA A 36 -1.42 0.82 -1.79
CA ALA A 36 -1.28 0.19 -0.49
C ALA A 36 -0.02 -0.67 -0.37
N ALA A 37 0.23 -1.56 -1.34
CA ALA A 37 1.42 -2.42 -1.36
C ALA A 37 2.72 -1.59 -1.40
N PHE A 38 2.76 -0.54 -2.21
CA PHE A 38 3.91 0.39 -2.26
C PHE A 38 4.08 1.18 -0.96
N THR A 39 2.98 1.54 -0.28
CA THR A 39 3.06 2.18 1.04
C THR A 39 3.62 1.22 2.10
N SER A 40 3.21 -0.06 2.07
CA SER A 40 3.78 -1.09 2.95
C SER A 40 5.26 -1.34 2.65
N LEU A 41 5.65 -1.36 1.37
CA LEU A 41 7.04 -1.48 0.95
C LEU A 41 7.89 -0.30 1.45
N LYS A 42 7.37 0.92 1.35
CA LYS A 42 8.00 2.13 1.94
C LYS A 42 8.21 1.98 3.44
N ALA A 43 7.18 1.53 4.17
CA ALA A 43 7.27 1.34 5.63
C ALA A 43 8.30 0.25 5.99
N SER A 44 8.29 -0.87 5.27
CA SER A 44 9.22 -1.98 5.47
C SER A 44 10.67 -1.54 5.21
N ALA A 45 10.92 -0.80 4.12
CA ALA A 45 12.23 -0.23 3.83
C ALA A 45 12.70 0.75 4.93
N ALA A 46 11.81 1.61 5.42
CA ALA A 46 12.11 2.53 6.52
C ALA A 46 12.52 1.78 7.81
N ALA A 47 11.85 0.67 8.11
CA ALA A 47 12.11 -0.16 9.28
C ALA A 47 13.47 -0.88 9.23
N LEU A 48 14.06 -1.06 8.04
CA LEU A 48 15.42 -1.62 7.92
C LEU A 48 16.51 -0.68 8.42
N HIS A 49 16.25 0.63 8.50
CA HIS A 49 17.29 1.60 8.87
C HIS A 49 17.84 1.43 10.30
N PRO A 50 17.03 1.32 11.36
CA PRO A 50 17.54 1.02 12.70
C PRO A 50 18.25 -0.34 12.74
N THR A 51 17.68 -1.38 12.12
CA THR A 51 18.29 -2.71 12.10
C THR A 51 19.67 -2.71 11.44
N LEU A 52 19.84 -2.03 10.31
CA LEU A 52 21.13 -1.92 9.62
C LEU A 52 22.15 -1.08 10.40
N ARG A 53 21.69 -0.15 11.25
CA ARG A 53 22.57 0.60 12.16
C ARG A 53 23.09 -0.27 13.30
N ASP A 54 22.27 -1.20 13.77
CA ASP A 54 22.62 -2.11 14.86
C ASP A 54 23.52 -3.27 14.39
N VAL A 55 23.52 -3.56 13.08
CA VAL A 55 24.42 -4.53 12.45
C VAL A 55 25.81 -3.90 12.26
N SER A 56 26.64 -4.02 13.30
CA SER A 56 28.07 -3.63 13.30
C SER A 56 28.99 -4.83 13.08
N SER A 57 30.16 -4.59 12.48
CA SER A 57 31.24 -5.56 12.40
C SER A 57 31.70 -6.08 13.78
N GLU A 58 31.48 -5.30 14.84
CA GLU A 58 31.80 -5.67 16.23
C GLU A 58 30.83 -6.70 16.81
N THR A 59 29.60 -6.77 16.31
CA THR A 59 28.51 -7.56 16.93
C THR A 59 28.40 -9.00 16.42
N HIS A 60 28.89 -9.32 15.21
CA HIS A 60 28.55 -10.61 14.57
C HIS A 60 29.66 -11.29 13.78
N LEU A 61 30.84 -10.67 13.67
CA LEU A 61 31.88 -11.21 12.82
C LEU A 61 33.05 -11.67 13.66
N GLY A 62 33.28 -12.99 13.70
CA GLY A 62 34.53 -13.59 14.18
C GLY A 62 35.73 -13.29 13.26
N TYR A 63 35.74 -12.17 12.54
CA TYR A 63 36.82 -11.80 11.64
C TYR A 63 37.90 -11.03 12.40
N ALA A 64 39.07 -11.66 12.54
CA ALA A 64 40.26 -11.02 13.13
C ALA A 64 41.05 -10.15 12.12
N LEU A 65 40.55 -9.97 10.89
CA LEU A 65 41.26 -9.32 9.80
C LEU A 65 40.56 -8.03 9.36
N ALA A 66 41.35 -6.96 9.18
CA ALA A 66 40.84 -5.63 8.83
C ALA A 66 40.09 -5.57 7.49
N LEU A 67 40.50 -6.37 6.51
CA LEU A 67 39.89 -6.35 5.17
C LEU A 67 38.46 -6.92 5.15
N PRO A 68 38.16 -8.09 5.77
CA PRO A 68 36.78 -8.55 5.95
C PRO A 68 35.88 -7.57 6.70
N ILE A 69 36.38 -6.94 7.77
CA ILE A 69 35.64 -5.91 8.53
C ILE A 69 35.26 -4.74 7.61
N LEU A 70 36.23 -4.19 6.88
CA LEU A 70 35.99 -3.08 5.96
C LEU A 70 34.99 -3.45 4.85
N ARG A 71 35.09 -4.66 4.28
CA ARG A 71 34.15 -5.13 3.25
C ARG A 71 32.73 -5.23 3.79
N PHE A 72 32.58 -5.71 5.02
CA PHE A 72 31.28 -5.78 5.67
C PHE A 72 30.69 -4.38 5.90
N GLU A 73 31.47 -3.44 6.45
CA GLU A 73 31.03 -2.06 6.68
C GLU A 73 30.61 -1.34 5.39
N ILE A 74 31.34 -1.58 4.29
CA ILE A 74 30.97 -1.05 2.96
C ILE A 74 29.65 -1.66 2.50
N TRP A 75 29.47 -2.97 2.68
CA TRP A 75 28.26 -3.67 2.30
C TRP A 75 27.03 -3.21 3.10
N THR A 76 27.11 -3.08 4.43
CA THR A 76 26.00 -2.60 5.28
C THR A 76 25.61 -1.15 4.97
N ARG A 77 26.59 -0.28 4.70
CA ARG A 77 26.35 1.09 4.21
C ARG A 77 25.67 1.10 2.83
N GLY A 78 26.11 0.22 1.93
CA GLY A 78 25.49 0.02 0.61
C GLY A 78 24.01 -0.36 0.72
N LEU A 79 23.68 -1.33 1.59
CA LEU A 79 22.30 -1.73 1.87
C LEU A 79 21.46 -0.57 2.44
N SER A 80 22.04 0.25 3.31
CA SER A 80 21.36 1.43 3.86
C SER A 80 20.98 2.44 2.77
N VAL A 81 21.88 2.67 1.80
CA VAL A 81 21.60 3.55 0.67
C VAL A 81 20.50 2.96 -0.23
N GLN A 82 20.57 1.66 -0.53
CA GLN A 82 19.55 0.98 -1.34
C GLN A 82 18.17 1.00 -0.67
N SER A 83 18.10 0.77 0.65
CA SER A 83 16.84 0.84 1.39
C SER A 83 16.21 2.24 1.33
N ARG A 84 17.01 3.30 1.53
CA ARG A 84 16.53 4.68 1.38
C ARG A 84 16.04 5.00 -0.03
N ARG A 85 16.69 4.43 -1.05
CA ARG A 85 16.24 4.57 -2.44
C ARG A 85 14.89 3.88 -2.65
N LEU A 86 14.76 2.63 -2.21
CA LEU A 86 13.51 1.88 -2.28
C LEU A 86 12.36 2.59 -1.55
N GLN A 87 12.62 3.09 -0.35
CA GLN A 87 11.65 3.86 0.43
C GLN A 87 11.12 5.08 -0.36
N ARG A 88 12.00 5.81 -1.04
CA ARG A 88 11.62 6.98 -1.84
C ARG A 88 10.83 6.59 -3.08
N GLU A 89 11.32 5.64 -3.86
CA GLU A 89 10.67 5.18 -5.09
C GLU A 89 9.30 4.56 -4.79
N ALA A 90 9.19 3.76 -3.74
CA ALA A 90 7.92 3.21 -3.29
C ALA A 90 6.94 4.30 -2.83
N GLY A 91 7.43 5.35 -2.15
CA GLY A 91 6.61 6.52 -1.80
C GLY A 91 6.05 7.25 -3.02
N GLN A 92 6.91 7.53 -4.01
CA GLN A 92 6.49 8.18 -5.24
C GLN A 92 5.48 7.34 -6.02
N ALA A 93 5.70 6.02 -6.11
CA ALA A 93 4.76 5.11 -6.75
C ALA A 93 3.40 5.11 -6.03
N ALA A 94 3.39 5.04 -4.70
CA ALA A 94 2.14 5.09 -3.92
C ALA A 94 1.37 6.40 -4.15
N GLU A 95 2.06 7.55 -4.17
CA GLU A 95 1.47 8.85 -4.47
C GLU A 95 0.92 8.93 -5.91
N GLU A 96 1.64 8.39 -6.88
CA GLU A 96 1.19 8.31 -8.28
C GLU A 96 -0.05 7.45 -8.44
N PHE A 97 -0.09 6.28 -7.81
CA PHE A 97 -1.29 5.45 -7.81
C PHE A 97 -2.44 6.14 -7.10
N MET A 98 -2.18 6.86 -6.00
CA MET A 98 -3.21 7.63 -5.30
C MET A 98 -3.84 8.72 -6.14
N ARG A 99 -3.04 9.45 -6.92
CA ARG A 99 -3.57 10.45 -7.87
C ARG A 99 -4.51 9.83 -8.91
N ARG A 100 -4.37 8.53 -9.18
CA ARG A 100 -5.18 7.76 -10.14
C ARG A 100 -6.34 7.01 -9.50
N VAL A 101 -6.39 6.89 -8.17
CA VAL A 101 -7.54 6.34 -7.45
C VAL A 101 -8.61 7.44 -7.38
N GLU A 102 -9.83 7.11 -7.78
CA GLU A 102 -11.00 8.00 -7.77
C GLU A 102 -11.13 8.82 -6.48
N PRO A 103 -11.69 10.06 -6.56
CA PRO A 103 -11.88 10.94 -5.41
C PRO A 103 -12.72 10.23 -4.34
N GLY A 104 -12.14 10.01 -3.16
CA GLY A 104 -12.78 9.27 -2.08
C GLY A 104 -11.86 8.46 -1.18
N VAL A 105 -10.53 8.57 -1.33
CA VAL A 105 -9.56 7.98 -0.39
C VAL A 105 -8.87 9.08 0.40
N ARG A 106 -9.09 9.08 1.72
CA ARG A 106 -8.49 10.01 2.67
C ARG A 106 -7.06 9.61 3.03
N ALA A 107 -6.84 8.33 3.30
CA ALA A 107 -5.55 7.83 3.76
C ALA A 107 -5.41 6.33 3.51
N PHE A 108 -4.18 5.87 3.66
CA PHE A 108 -3.80 4.48 3.66
C PHE A 108 -3.15 4.15 4.98
N TYR A 109 -3.52 3.02 5.58
CA TYR A 109 -3.12 2.71 6.94
C TYR A 109 -2.75 1.23 7.09
N ALA A 110 -1.59 0.98 7.68
CA ALA A 110 -1.18 -0.35 8.12
C ALA A 110 -1.49 -0.46 9.63
N PRO A 111 -2.55 -1.16 10.03
CA PRO A 111 -2.93 -1.33 11.42
C PRO A 111 -1.96 -2.23 12.16
N ARG A 112 -1.85 -2.01 13.48
CA ARG A 112 -1.14 -2.91 14.39
C ARG A 112 -2.00 -4.13 14.70
N LYS A 113 -1.37 -5.23 15.08
CA LYS A 113 -2.07 -6.43 15.52
C LYS A 113 -2.97 -6.11 16.71
N GLY A 114 -4.25 -6.46 16.62
CA GLY A 114 -5.24 -6.19 17.67
C GLY A 114 -5.78 -4.76 17.69
N GLU A 115 -5.37 -3.91 16.74
CA GLU A 115 -5.98 -2.59 16.56
C GLU A 115 -7.42 -2.75 16.05
N SER A 116 -8.31 -1.89 16.54
CA SER A 116 -9.74 -1.91 16.17
C SER A 116 -10.07 -0.87 15.11
N LEU A 117 -11.02 -1.18 14.23
CA LEU A 117 -11.53 -0.21 13.26
C LEU A 117 -12.13 1.05 13.91
N LEU A 118 -12.62 0.94 15.15
CA LEU A 118 -13.12 2.07 15.94
C LEU A 118 -11.99 3.04 16.32
N GLY A 119 -10.84 2.51 16.77
CA GLY A 119 -9.66 3.31 17.08
C GLY A 119 -9.14 4.04 15.85
N ILE A 120 -9.09 3.32 14.73
CA ILE A 120 -8.67 3.87 13.43
C ILE A 120 -9.64 4.96 12.96
N SER A 121 -10.95 4.71 13.05
CA SER A 121 -11.96 5.72 12.72
C SER A 121 -11.78 6.99 13.56
N THR A 122 -11.52 6.83 14.86
CA THR A 122 -11.30 7.96 15.77
C THR A 122 -10.03 8.74 15.41
N GLN A 123 -8.95 8.05 15.05
CA GLN A 123 -7.70 8.68 14.63
C GLN A 123 -7.86 9.51 13.35
N PHE A 124 -8.53 8.95 12.34
CA PHE A 124 -8.64 9.60 11.03
C PHE A 124 -9.80 10.59 10.94
N TYR A 125 -10.96 10.28 11.51
CA TYR A 125 -12.17 11.12 11.39
C TYR A 125 -12.52 11.89 12.65
N ARG A 126 -11.77 11.73 13.75
CA ARG A 126 -12.11 12.29 15.08
C ARG A 126 -13.44 11.80 15.64
N THR A 127 -13.98 10.70 15.09
CA THR A 127 -15.21 10.06 15.55
C THR A 127 -15.13 8.54 15.32
N PRO A 128 -15.66 7.71 16.24
CA PRO A 128 -15.69 6.27 16.05
C PRO A 128 -16.70 5.83 14.98
N ASN A 129 -17.66 6.67 14.59
CA ASN A 129 -18.84 6.26 13.82
C ASN A 129 -18.58 5.85 12.36
N HIS A 130 -17.41 6.17 11.81
CA HIS A 130 -17.08 5.91 10.41
C HIS A 130 -16.34 4.58 10.18
N TRP A 131 -16.18 3.76 11.22
CA TRP A 131 -15.64 2.41 11.09
C TRP A 131 -16.37 1.53 10.03
N PRO A 132 -17.71 1.62 9.81
CA PRO A 132 -18.37 0.81 8.78
C PRO A 132 -17.97 1.20 7.36
N ALA A 133 -17.63 2.48 7.14
CA ALA A 133 -17.15 2.94 5.84
C ALA A 133 -15.77 2.35 5.53
N ILE A 134 -14.88 2.31 6.53
CA ILE A 134 -13.58 1.62 6.42
C ILE A 134 -13.80 0.14 6.16
N ALA A 135 -14.65 -0.54 6.94
CA ALA A 135 -14.93 -1.97 6.78
C ALA A 135 -15.44 -2.29 5.37
N ARG A 136 -16.42 -1.52 4.87
CA ARG A 136 -17.01 -1.70 3.54
C ARG A 136 -16.00 -1.46 2.43
N ARG A 137 -15.18 -0.41 2.53
CA ARG A 137 -14.17 -0.09 1.50
C ARG A 137 -13.09 -1.18 1.40
N ASN A 138 -12.79 -1.85 2.51
CA ASN A 138 -11.75 -2.88 2.59
C ASN A 138 -12.29 -4.32 2.55
N ASN A 139 -13.60 -4.51 2.35
CA ASN A 139 -14.27 -5.83 2.41
C ASN A 139 -13.95 -6.61 3.70
N LEU A 140 -13.89 -5.92 4.84
CA LEU A 140 -13.67 -6.55 6.13
C LEU A 140 -14.97 -7.10 6.69
N VAL A 141 -14.92 -8.32 7.22
CA VAL A 141 -16.07 -9.01 7.84
C VAL A 141 -16.11 -8.77 9.36
N GLY A 142 -14.99 -8.37 9.97
CA GLY A 142 -14.86 -8.15 11.42
C GLY A 142 -14.23 -6.80 11.79
N ILE A 143 -14.30 -6.47 13.09
CA ILE A 143 -13.83 -5.18 13.65
C ILE A 143 -12.36 -5.25 14.11
N SER A 144 -11.87 -6.47 14.37
CA SER A 144 -10.52 -6.72 14.87
C SER A 144 -9.58 -7.07 13.71
N LEU A 145 -8.42 -6.44 13.69
CA LEU A 145 -7.46 -6.56 12.59
C LEU A 145 -6.31 -7.48 12.99
N ALA A 146 -5.90 -8.35 12.06
CA ALA A 146 -4.77 -9.25 12.26
C ALA A 146 -3.41 -8.52 12.28
N GLY A 147 -3.37 -7.26 11.82
CA GLY A 147 -2.19 -6.39 11.83
C GLY A 147 -1.21 -6.63 10.67
N ASN A 148 -1.50 -7.57 9.79
CA ASN A 148 -0.81 -7.77 8.50
C ASN A 148 -1.61 -7.19 7.32
N GLU A 149 -2.78 -6.63 7.61
CA GLU A 149 -3.72 -6.09 6.63
C GLU A 149 -3.29 -4.68 6.22
N PHE A 150 -3.80 -4.20 5.10
CA PHE A 150 -3.58 -2.81 4.70
C PHE A 150 -4.91 -2.18 4.35
N LEU A 151 -5.21 -1.04 4.99
CA LEU A 151 -6.52 -0.42 4.97
C LEU A 151 -6.53 0.85 4.14
N ILE A 152 -7.58 0.96 3.34
CA ILE A 152 -8.00 2.14 2.61
C ILE A 152 -8.98 2.89 3.51
N ILE A 153 -8.59 4.08 3.95
CA ILE A 153 -9.43 4.97 4.75
C ILE A 153 -10.17 5.89 3.77
N PRO A 154 -11.49 5.71 3.56
CA PRO A 154 -12.23 6.52 2.59
C PRO A 154 -12.39 7.97 3.06
N GLU A 155 -12.70 8.90 2.16
CA GLU A 155 -13.32 10.16 2.57
C GLU A 155 -14.77 9.89 2.96
N VAL A 156 -15.23 10.52 4.04
CA VAL A 156 -16.62 10.45 4.48
C VAL A 156 -17.12 11.88 4.54
N ARG A 157 -18.12 12.18 3.71
CA ARG A 157 -18.83 13.46 3.70
C ARG A 157 -20.04 13.40 4.63
#